data_AF-A0A965JS36-F1
#
_entry.id   AF-A0A965JS36-F1
#
_cell.length_a   1.000
_cell.length_b   1.000
_cell.length_c   1.000
_cell.angle_alpha   90.00
_cell.angle_beta   90.00
_cell.angle_gamma   90.00
#
_symmetry.space_group_name_H-M   'P 1'
#
loop_
_entity.id
_entity.type
_entity.pdbx_description
1 polymer ?
#
loop_
_entity_poly.entity_id
_entity_poly.type
_entity_poly.pdbx_seq_one_letter_code
_entity_poly.pdbx_strand_id
1 'polypeptide(L)'
;MTTYLILSNAIFVILFLLILFEYFALKKSSNKEIASHLERISDTEKRLTQVLTDENKKSELLIAQISEIRKEKEQEAKLRFEAEKQINLAIQKSEDLQKRMMDWKAAQESVMQDAQNAIFKVGEDLYERLSEDYLDEIKNNQNLFEQILRQNTAADKKEEKKSSDNTEIFKTNNRENLAENKKSREDISKKLLNQLKESMINSEHIEGEQYFLNSSFEADKSKLFLCEAAFLQDENLYILDFKGCNFLDEYNQSADKSSAQKSLEQKLDKYVAYLGNPKYREAILKAVNSKNVKFETGDIIFVVASESEITLLESTGYLEKLENSNVKIATFEEIIDLTL
;
A
#
# COMPACT_ATOMS: atom_id res chain seq x y z
N MET A 1 -46.09 -83.81 -88.35
CA MET A 1 -45.95 -83.91 -86.87
C MET A 1 -44.49 -83.73 -86.42
N THR A 2 -43.53 -84.35 -87.10
CA THR A 2 -42.07 -84.25 -86.82
C THR A 2 -41.48 -82.84 -87.03
N THR A 3 -41.90 -82.10 -88.05
CA THR A 3 -41.41 -80.73 -88.34
C THR A 3 -41.77 -79.70 -87.26
N TYR A 4 -42.98 -79.78 -86.69
CA TYR A 4 -43.40 -78.92 -85.57
C TYR A 4 -42.61 -79.19 -84.29
N LEU A 5 -42.22 -80.44 -84.05
CA LEU A 5 -41.45 -80.86 -82.88
C LEU A 5 -40.00 -80.34 -82.94
N ILE A 6 -39.40 -80.35 -84.13
CA ILE A 6 -38.06 -79.77 -84.37
C ILE A 6 -38.08 -78.24 -84.21
N LEU A 7 -39.10 -77.56 -84.76
CA LEU A 7 -39.21 -76.10 -84.66
C LEU A 7 -39.46 -75.64 -83.22
N SER A 8 -40.31 -76.34 -82.46
CA SER A 8 -40.57 -76.06 -81.04
C SER A 8 -39.31 -76.21 -80.19
N ASN A 9 -38.50 -77.25 -80.43
CA ASN A 9 -37.23 -77.45 -79.72
C ASN A 9 -36.20 -76.36 -80.09
N ALA A 10 -36.15 -75.94 -81.36
CA ALA A 10 -35.27 -74.85 -81.78
C ALA A 10 -35.65 -73.51 -81.10
N ILE A 11 -36.94 -73.19 -81.00
CA ILE A 11 -37.42 -72.00 -80.29
C ILE A 11 -37.08 -72.08 -78.80
N PHE A 12 -37.26 -73.24 -78.17
CA PHE A 12 -36.91 -73.45 -76.76
C PHE A 12 -35.42 -73.27 -76.49
N VAL A 13 -34.55 -73.78 -77.37
CA VAL A 13 -33.09 -73.58 -77.27
C VAL A 13 -32.71 -72.11 -77.40
N ILE A 14 -33.33 -71.36 -78.32
CA ILE A 14 -33.06 -69.92 -78.49
C ILE A 14 -33.51 -69.14 -77.24
N LEU A 15 -34.70 -69.41 -76.72
CA LEU A 15 -35.19 -68.79 -75.47
C LEU A 15 -34.27 -69.12 -74.29
N PHE A 16 -33.83 -70.37 -74.17
CA PHE A 16 -32.90 -70.79 -73.12
C PHE A 16 -31.55 -70.07 -73.23
N LEU A 17 -31.02 -69.88 -74.44
CA LEU A 17 -29.78 -69.13 -74.66
C LEU A 17 -29.91 -67.64 -74.32
N LEU A 18 -31.06 -67.02 -74.62
CA LEU A 18 -31.33 -65.62 -74.24
C LEU A 18 -31.39 -65.46 -72.72
N ILE A 19 -32.10 -66.35 -72.03
CA ILE A 19 -32.19 -66.35 -70.55
C ILE A 19 -30.79 -66.55 -69.94
N LEU A 20 -29.97 -67.46 -70.48
CA LEU A 20 -28.60 -67.64 -70.02
C LEU A 20 -27.75 -66.39 -70.25
N PHE A 21 -27.87 -65.74 -71.40
CA PHE A 21 -27.11 -64.53 -71.69
C PHE A 21 -27.49 -63.38 -70.75
N GLU A 22 -28.78 -63.15 -70.53
CA GLU A 22 -29.26 -62.15 -69.56
C GLU A 22 -28.80 -62.48 -68.13
N TYR A 23 -28.87 -63.75 -67.73
CA TYR A 23 -28.36 -64.20 -66.44
C TYR A 23 -26.85 -63.94 -66.28
N PHE A 24 -26.03 -64.26 -67.29
CA PHE A 24 -24.59 -64.00 -67.24
C PHE A 24 -24.26 -62.51 -67.24
N ALA A 25 -24.99 -61.69 -68.00
CA ALA A 25 -24.84 -60.25 -68.01
C ALA A 25 -25.18 -59.65 -66.63
N LEU A 26 -26.30 -60.07 -66.03
CA LEU A 26 -26.71 -59.65 -64.70
C LEU A 26 -25.72 -60.10 -63.63
N LYS A 27 -25.26 -61.36 -63.67
CA LYS A 27 -24.26 -61.90 -62.74
C LYS A 27 -22.94 -61.15 -62.83
N LYS A 28 -22.48 -60.80 -64.03
CA LYS A 28 -21.26 -60.01 -64.24
C LYS A 28 -21.42 -58.58 -63.71
N SER A 29 -22.56 -57.95 -63.95
CA SER A 29 -22.87 -56.61 -63.43
C SER A 29 -22.91 -56.60 -61.90
N SER A 30 -23.65 -57.54 -61.30
CA SER A 30 -23.77 -57.68 -59.86
C SER A 30 -22.41 -57.99 -59.20
N ASN A 31 -21.59 -58.87 -59.78
CA ASN A 31 -20.25 -59.13 -59.26
C ASN A 31 -19.34 -57.88 -59.31
N LYS A 32 -19.49 -57.04 -60.33
CA LYS A 32 -18.73 -55.78 -60.42
C LYS A 32 -19.17 -54.78 -59.35
N GLU A 33 -20.47 -54.67 -59.09
CA GLU A 33 -20.99 -53.84 -58.00
C GLU A 33 -20.54 -54.36 -56.64
N ILE A 34 -20.65 -55.68 -56.38
CA ILE A 34 -20.18 -56.31 -55.13
C ILE A 34 -18.68 -56.05 -54.92
N ALA A 35 -17.85 -56.20 -55.95
CA ALA A 35 -16.42 -55.92 -55.86
C ALA A 35 -16.16 -54.44 -55.51
N SER A 36 -16.89 -53.51 -56.13
CA SER A 36 -16.77 -52.08 -55.82
C SER A 36 -17.22 -51.73 -54.39
N HIS A 37 -18.25 -52.42 -53.88
CA HIS A 37 -18.70 -52.25 -52.50
C HIS A 37 -17.68 -52.82 -51.50
N LEU A 38 -17.09 -53.97 -51.79
CA LEU A 38 -16.03 -54.56 -50.95
C LEU A 38 -14.79 -53.67 -50.88
N GLU A 39 -14.38 -53.08 -51.99
CA GLU A 39 -13.27 -52.12 -52.03
C GLU A 39 -13.56 -50.90 -51.16
N ARG A 40 -14.76 -50.32 -51.30
CA ARG A 40 -15.20 -49.19 -50.45
C ARG A 40 -15.24 -49.55 -48.97
N ILE A 41 -15.73 -50.74 -48.62
CA ILE A 41 -15.77 -51.22 -47.24
C ILE A 41 -14.33 -51.32 -46.70
N SER A 42 -13.42 -51.94 -47.44
CA SER A 42 -12.02 -52.08 -47.03
C SER A 42 -11.34 -50.72 -46.82
N ASP A 43 -11.60 -49.75 -47.71
CA ASP A 43 -11.07 -48.39 -47.55
C ASP A 43 -11.66 -47.67 -46.33
N THR A 44 -12.97 -47.84 -46.06
CA THR A 44 -13.59 -47.29 -44.85
C THR A 44 -13.05 -47.93 -43.58
N GLU A 45 -12.80 -49.24 -43.55
CA GLU A 45 -12.21 -49.94 -42.40
C GLU A 45 -10.79 -49.46 -42.11
N LYS A 46 -9.96 -49.27 -43.16
CA LYS A 46 -8.62 -48.69 -43.01
C LYS A 46 -8.68 -47.28 -42.45
N ARG A 47 -9.55 -46.43 -42.97
CA ARG A 47 -9.73 -45.05 -42.47
C ARG A 47 -10.19 -45.05 -41.01
N LEU A 48 -11.15 -45.91 -40.66
CA LEU A 48 -11.65 -46.02 -39.29
C LEU A 48 -10.55 -46.48 -38.34
N THR A 49 -9.76 -47.47 -38.74
CA THR A 49 -8.62 -47.96 -37.94
C THR A 49 -7.59 -46.87 -37.73
N GLN A 50 -7.28 -46.10 -38.77
CA GLN A 50 -6.35 -44.98 -38.68
C GLN A 50 -6.86 -43.88 -37.72
N VAL A 51 -8.13 -43.49 -37.85
CA VAL A 51 -8.76 -42.52 -36.94
C VAL A 51 -8.73 -43.02 -35.49
N LEU A 52 -9.05 -44.30 -35.25
CA LEU A 52 -8.97 -44.89 -33.92
C LEU A 52 -7.55 -44.88 -33.35
N THR A 53 -6.53 -45.16 -34.18
CA THR A 53 -5.14 -45.11 -33.73
C THR A 53 -4.68 -43.68 -33.40
N ASP A 54 -5.12 -42.70 -34.17
CA ASP A 54 -4.76 -41.30 -33.94
C ASP A 54 -5.46 -40.72 -32.71
N GLU A 55 -6.75 -41.03 -32.51
CA GLU A 55 -7.49 -40.67 -31.30
C GLU A 55 -6.93 -41.37 -30.06
N ASN A 56 -6.50 -42.64 -30.15
CA ASN A 56 -5.86 -43.32 -29.03
C ASN A 56 -4.54 -42.65 -28.63
N LYS A 57 -3.68 -42.29 -29.59
CA LYS A 57 -2.45 -41.53 -29.31
C LYS A 57 -2.73 -40.19 -28.64
N LYS A 58 -3.76 -39.49 -29.12
CA LYS A 58 -4.20 -38.21 -28.52
C LYS A 58 -4.70 -38.41 -27.10
N SER A 59 -5.47 -39.46 -26.86
CA SER A 59 -5.96 -39.83 -25.52
C SER A 59 -4.79 -40.14 -24.57
N GLU A 60 -3.82 -40.94 -25.01
CA GLU A 60 -2.61 -41.24 -24.22
C GLU A 60 -1.81 -39.98 -23.88
N LEU A 61 -1.65 -39.06 -24.86
CA LEU A 61 -0.96 -37.80 -24.64
C LEU A 61 -1.70 -36.91 -23.63
N LEU A 62 -3.03 -36.83 -23.72
CA LEU A 62 -3.84 -36.09 -22.74
C LEU A 62 -3.74 -36.71 -21.33
N ILE A 63 -3.72 -38.04 -21.23
CA ILE A 63 -3.54 -38.73 -19.93
C ILE A 63 -2.16 -38.39 -19.33
N ALA A 64 -1.11 -38.39 -20.15
CA ALA A 64 0.24 -38.00 -19.70
C ALA A 64 0.25 -36.55 -19.18
N GLN A 65 -0.32 -35.61 -19.93
CA GLN A 65 -0.43 -34.21 -19.50
C GLN A 65 -1.23 -34.05 -18.20
N ILE A 66 -2.35 -34.76 -18.05
CA ILE A 66 -3.13 -34.73 -16.80
C ILE A 66 -2.29 -35.25 -15.62
N SER A 67 -1.48 -36.29 -15.83
CA SER A 67 -0.61 -36.83 -14.78
C SER A 67 0.48 -35.84 -14.36
N GLU A 68 1.05 -35.10 -15.30
CA GLU A 68 2.05 -34.07 -15.05
C GLU A 68 1.45 -32.90 -14.27
N ILE A 69 0.31 -32.38 -14.73
CA ILE A 69 -0.42 -31.29 -14.05
C ILE A 69 -0.81 -31.70 -12.62
N ARG A 70 -1.19 -32.96 -12.38
CA ARG A 70 -1.50 -33.45 -11.02
C ARG A 70 -0.27 -33.41 -10.12
N LYS A 71 0.90 -33.79 -10.65
CA LYS A 71 2.16 -33.76 -9.90
C LYS A 71 2.59 -32.33 -9.59
N GLU A 72 2.46 -31.41 -10.54
CA GLU A 72 2.72 -29.98 -10.33
C GLU A 72 1.78 -29.40 -9.27
N LYS A 73 0.48 -29.71 -9.33
CA LYS A 73 -0.51 -29.30 -8.31
C LYS A 73 -0.17 -29.82 -6.92
N GLU A 74 0.31 -31.06 -6.80
CA GLU A 74 0.72 -31.61 -5.50
C GLU A 74 1.96 -30.90 -4.95
N GLN A 75 2.93 -30.57 -5.81
CA GLN A 75 4.10 -29.78 -5.41
C GLN A 75 3.70 -28.37 -4.98
N GLU A 76 2.80 -27.72 -5.73
CA GLU A 76 2.26 -26.41 -5.39
C GLU A 76 1.55 -26.44 -4.02
N ALA A 77 0.74 -27.46 -3.76
CA ALA A 77 0.06 -27.61 -2.47
C ALA A 77 1.05 -27.77 -1.30
N LYS A 78 2.15 -28.51 -1.49
CA LYS A 78 3.22 -28.66 -0.49
C LYS A 78 3.92 -27.32 -0.20
N LEU A 79 4.26 -26.57 -1.25
CA LEU A 79 4.88 -25.25 -1.10
C LEU A 79 3.94 -24.25 -0.41
N ARG A 80 2.64 -24.26 -0.76
CA ARG A 80 1.63 -23.43 -0.09
C ARG A 80 1.50 -23.77 1.40
N PHE A 81 1.46 -25.05 1.73
CA PHE A 81 1.40 -25.50 3.13
C PHE A 81 2.63 -25.05 3.94
N GLU A 82 3.83 -25.14 3.34
CA GLU A 82 5.05 -24.67 3.99
C GLU A 82 5.07 -23.15 4.17
N ALA A 83 4.61 -22.39 3.17
CA ALA A 83 4.46 -20.95 3.27
C ALA A 83 3.45 -20.56 4.37
N GLU A 84 2.29 -21.22 4.45
CA GLU A 84 1.29 -21.00 5.51
C GLU A 84 1.88 -21.26 6.90
N LYS A 85 2.68 -22.32 7.06
CA LYS A 85 3.37 -22.60 8.32
C LYS A 85 4.34 -21.48 8.70
N GLN A 86 5.10 -20.95 7.74
CA GLN A 86 6.01 -19.82 7.99
C GLN A 86 5.26 -18.53 8.34
N ILE A 87 4.14 -18.26 7.65
CA ILE A 87 3.27 -17.11 7.95
C ILE A 87 2.72 -17.22 9.37
N ASN A 88 2.21 -18.37 9.78
CA ASN A 88 1.69 -18.58 11.13
C ASN A 88 2.77 -18.37 12.21
N LEU A 89 4.00 -18.85 11.97
CA LEU A 89 5.12 -18.58 12.87
C LEU A 89 5.49 -17.09 12.93
N ALA A 90 5.40 -16.37 11.81
CA ALA A 90 5.67 -14.93 11.77
C ALA A 90 4.59 -14.14 12.52
N ILE A 91 3.31 -14.53 12.38
CA ILE A 91 2.19 -13.92 13.11
C ILE A 91 2.39 -14.09 14.61
N GLN A 92 2.67 -15.31 15.09
CA GLN A 92 2.92 -15.56 16.52
C GLN A 92 4.08 -14.71 17.06
N LYS A 93 5.20 -14.61 16.32
CA LYS A 93 6.32 -13.75 16.71
C LYS A 93 5.95 -12.27 16.75
N SER A 94 5.10 -11.82 15.83
CA SER A 94 4.62 -10.44 15.79
C SER A 94 3.73 -10.12 16.99
N GLU A 95 2.83 -11.04 17.37
CA GLU A 95 1.99 -10.92 18.56
C GLU A 95 2.83 -10.85 19.84
N ASP A 96 3.83 -11.72 19.97
CA ASP A 96 4.77 -11.70 21.09
C ASP A 96 5.56 -10.37 21.17
N LEU A 97 6.02 -9.86 20.02
CA LEU A 97 6.69 -8.56 19.95
C LEU A 97 5.76 -7.41 20.35
N GLN A 98 4.51 -7.43 19.88
CA GLN A 98 3.51 -6.43 20.21
C GLN A 98 3.21 -6.42 21.71
N LYS A 99 3.11 -7.60 22.33
CA LYS A 99 2.94 -7.73 23.78
C LYS A 99 4.13 -7.14 24.53
N ARG A 100 5.37 -7.50 24.15
CA ARG A 100 6.58 -6.93 24.75
C ARG A 100 6.64 -5.41 24.58
N MET A 101 6.22 -4.88 23.43
CA MET A 101 6.18 -3.45 23.19
C MET A 101 5.18 -2.74 24.11
N MET A 102 4.01 -3.33 24.36
CA MET A 102 3.06 -2.80 25.34
C MET A 102 3.62 -2.81 26.76
N ASP A 103 4.28 -3.90 27.16
CA ASP A 103 4.93 -4.00 28.48
C ASP A 103 6.02 -2.93 28.65
N TRP A 104 6.85 -2.73 27.62
CA TRP A 104 7.87 -1.67 27.61
C TRP A 104 7.28 -0.28 27.68
N LYS A 105 6.18 -0.03 26.96
CA LYS A 105 5.47 1.25 27.02
C LYS A 105 4.92 1.52 28.42
N ALA A 106 4.33 0.52 29.06
CA ALA A 106 3.83 0.63 30.43
C ALA A 106 4.97 0.90 31.42
N ALA A 107 6.09 0.18 31.29
CA ALA A 107 7.28 0.41 32.11
C ALA A 107 7.86 1.82 31.91
N GLN A 108 7.93 2.29 30.66
CA GLN A 108 8.39 3.63 30.34
C GLN A 108 7.49 4.70 30.95
N GLU A 109 6.17 4.55 30.85
CA GLU A 109 5.21 5.49 31.44
C GLU A 109 5.36 5.55 32.97
N SER A 110 5.50 4.39 33.63
CA SER A 110 5.76 4.32 35.07
C SER A 110 7.04 5.07 35.46
N VAL A 111 8.15 4.82 34.76
CA VAL A 111 9.42 5.50 35.04
C VAL A 111 9.32 7.01 34.78
N MET A 112 8.59 7.42 33.74
CA MET A 112 8.42 8.83 33.42
C MET A 112 7.57 9.55 34.48
N GLN A 113 6.53 8.88 34.99
CA GLN A 113 5.70 9.40 36.08
C GLN A 113 6.49 9.51 37.38
N ASP A 114 7.31 8.50 37.71
CA ASP A 114 8.20 8.53 38.88
C ASP A 114 9.23 9.65 38.78
N ALA A 115 9.84 9.85 37.60
CA ALA A 115 10.77 10.93 37.34
C ALA A 115 10.09 12.30 37.46
N GLN A 116 8.87 12.44 36.94
CA GLN A 116 8.09 13.67 37.06
C GLN A 116 7.78 14.00 38.52
N ASN A 117 7.36 13.01 39.31
CA ASN A 117 7.10 13.18 40.74
C ASN A 117 8.38 13.58 41.51
N ALA A 118 9.52 12.97 41.17
CA ALA A 118 10.81 13.32 41.76
C ALA A 118 11.21 14.76 41.44
N ILE A 119 11.03 15.20 40.18
CA ILE A 119 11.30 16.59 39.77
C ILE A 119 10.39 17.56 40.52
N PHE A 120 9.10 17.25 40.64
CA PHE A 120 8.17 18.10 41.40
C PHE A 120 8.59 18.23 42.85
N LYS A 121 8.94 17.12 43.51
CA LYS A 121 9.39 17.13 44.90
C LYS A 121 10.66 17.95 45.09
N VAL A 122 11.66 17.78 44.23
CA VAL A 122 12.89 18.58 44.28
C VAL A 122 12.59 20.06 44.02
N GLY A 123 11.67 20.36 43.11
CA GLY A 123 11.22 21.73 42.86
C GLY A 123 10.51 22.37 44.05
N GLU A 124 9.69 21.60 44.77
CA GLU A 124 9.01 22.01 45.99
C GLU A 124 10.02 22.24 47.13
N ASP A 125 10.93 21.30 47.37
CA ASP A 125 12.01 21.43 48.37
C ASP A 125 12.89 22.67 48.10
N LEU A 126 13.22 22.95 46.84
CA LEU A 126 13.98 24.15 46.45
C LEU A 126 13.19 25.44 46.67
N TYR A 127 11.89 25.42 46.38
CA TYR A 127 11.03 26.58 46.58
C TYR A 127 10.86 26.91 48.06
N GLU A 128 10.65 25.90 48.89
CA GLU A 128 10.53 26.04 50.34
C GLU A 128 11.82 26.60 50.93
N ARG A 129 12.98 26.05 50.54
CA ARG A 129 14.29 26.55 50.97
C ARG A 129 14.57 27.99 50.53
N LEU A 130 14.22 28.33 49.29
CA LEU A 130 14.37 29.71 48.78
C LEU A 130 13.46 30.69 49.54
N SER A 131 12.25 30.25 49.90
CA SER A 131 11.31 31.00 50.71
C SER A 131 11.86 31.26 52.12
N GLU A 132 12.43 30.23 52.77
CA GLU A 132 13.10 30.37 54.06
C GLU A 132 14.29 31.33 53.98
N ASP A 133 15.18 31.17 52.99
CA ASP A 133 16.32 32.05 52.79
C ASP A 133 15.89 33.52 52.60
N TYR A 134 14.81 33.75 51.84
CA TYR A 134 14.26 35.10 51.62
C TYR A 134 13.68 35.72 52.90
N LEU A 135 13.02 34.91 53.75
CA LEU A 135 12.52 35.36 55.05
C LEU A 135 13.66 35.71 56.01
N ASP A 136 14.72 34.90 56.03
CA ASP A 136 15.92 35.16 56.82
C ASP A 136 16.64 36.42 56.34
N GLU A 137 16.72 36.66 55.03
CA GLU A 137 17.30 37.87 54.46
C GLU A 137 16.50 39.13 54.82
N ILE A 138 15.16 39.07 54.78
CA ILE A 138 14.29 40.15 55.28
C ILE A 138 14.57 40.44 56.75
N LYS A 139 14.63 39.40 57.58
CA LYS A 139 14.86 39.55 59.03
C LYS A 139 16.24 40.13 59.32
N ASN A 140 17.25 39.72 58.56
CA ASN A 140 18.60 40.25 58.68
C ASN A 140 18.67 41.72 58.23
N ASN A 141 17.99 42.08 57.15
CA ASN A 141 17.87 43.46 56.69
C ASN A 141 17.10 44.33 57.71
N GLN A 142 16.03 43.82 58.33
CA GLN A 142 15.33 44.51 59.41
C GLN A 142 16.24 44.77 60.61
N ASN A 143 17.03 43.78 61.02
CA ASN A 143 18.01 43.95 62.11
C ASN A 143 19.09 45.00 61.76
N LEU A 144 19.56 45.02 60.50
CA LEU A 144 20.51 46.02 60.01
C LEU A 144 19.88 47.43 60.04
N PHE A 145 18.63 47.55 59.57
CA PHE A 145 17.88 48.80 59.65
C PHE A 145 17.70 49.27 61.09
N GLU A 146 17.38 48.38 62.04
CA GLU A 146 17.30 48.72 63.46
C GLU A 146 18.64 49.15 64.05
N GLN A 147 19.75 48.53 63.66
CA GLN A 147 21.08 48.97 64.07
C GLN A 147 21.41 50.37 63.54
N ILE A 148 21.09 50.65 62.28
CA ILE A 148 21.25 51.97 61.66
C ILE A 148 20.35 52.99 62.36
N LEU A 149 19.10 52.62 62.67
CA LEU A 149 18.15 53.49 63.39
C LEU A 149 18.66 53.81 64.80
N ARG A 150 19.26 52.84 65.50
CA ARG A 150 19.89 53.04 66.82
C ARG A 150 21.13 53.92 66.74
N GLN A 151 21.92 53.83 65.68
CA GLN A 151 23.06 54.73 65.44
C GLN A 151 22.59 56.16 65.11
N ASN A 152 21.53 56.32 64.33
CA ASN A 152 20.97 57.63 63.97
C ASN A 152 20.21 58.28 65.14
N THR A 153 19.52 57.50 65.99
CA THR A 153 18.88 58.02 67.22
C THR A 153 19.88 58.35 68.33
N ALA A 154 21.08 57.78 68.31
CA ALA A 154 22.19 58.23 69.16
C ALA A 154 22.82 59.54 68.65
N ALA A 155 22.68 59.86 67.36
CA ALA A 155 23.18 61.09 66.74
C ALA A 155 22.17 62.26 66.81
N ASP A 156 20.87 61.99 66.84
CA ASP A 156 19.82 63.03 66.88
C ASP A 156 19.09 63.09 68.23
N LYS A 157 19.77 63.67 69.23
CA LYS A 157 19.10 64.62 70.14
C LYS A 157 18.96 65.96 69.41
N LYS A 158 18.10 66.04 68.39
CA LYS A 158 17.47 67.29 67.94
C LYS A 158 16.35 66.98 66.94
N GLU A 159 15.19 67.52 67.30
CA GLU A 159 14.06 67.86 66.46
C GLU A 159 13.03 66.78 66.11
N GLU A 160 11.78 67.20 66.31
CA GLU A 160 10.55 66.44 66.34
C GLU A 160 9.89 66.32 64.95
N LYS A 161 9.07 65.26 64.82
CA LYS A 161 7.73 65.21 64.17
C LYS A 161 7.64 65.36 62.64
N LYS A 162 7.19 64.28 61.95
CA LYS A 162 5.75 63.95 61.67
C LYS A 162 5.57 62.80 60.64
N SER A 163 4.50 62.02 60.85
CA SER A 163 3.67 61.17 59.94
C SER A 163 4.35 60.05 59.13
N SER A 164 4.14 58.75 59.38
CA SER A 164 2.98 57.85 59.18
C SER A 164 2.64 57.47 57.72
N ASP A 165 2.61 56.14 57.51
CA ASP A 165 1.70 55.32 56.70
C ASP A 165 1.80 55.36 55.15
N ASN A 166 2.34 54.31 54.52
CA ASN A 166 1.66 53.03 54.29
C ASN A 166 2.43 52.13 53.31
N THR A 167 2.63 50.89 53.74
CA THR A 167 3.04 49.73 52.94
C THR A 167 1.77 48.94 52.62
N GLU A 168 1.66 48.40 51.39
CA GLU A 168 0.83 47.28 50.89
C GLU A 168 0.56 47.56 49.38
N ILE A 169 0.58 46.63 48.40
CA ILE A 169 0.22 45.21 48.35
C ILE A 169 0.48 44.67 46.90
N PHE A 170 0.45 43.33 46.73
CA PHE A 170 0.26 42.51 45.50
C PHE A 170 1.46 42.17 44.57
N LYS A 171 2.08 41.02 44.90
CA LYS A 171 2.58 40.02 43.92
C LYS A 171 1.41 39.27 43.29
N THR A 172 1.68 38.61 42.16
CA THR A 172 1.01 37.43 41.54
C THR A 172 0.03 37.74 40.40
N ASN A 173 0.49 37.48 39.17
CA ASN A 173 -0.15 36.56 38.21
C ASN A 173 0.65 36.56 36.90
N ASN A 174 1.39 35.48 36.64
CA ASN A 174 1.81 35.03 35.31
C ASN A 174 2.46 33.65 35.46
N ARG A 175 1.61 32.64 35.70
CA ARG A 175 2.01 31.22 35.72
C ARG A 175 0.91 30.32 35.14
N GLU A 176 0.30 30.76 34.05
CA GLU A 176 -0.53 29.92 33.19
C GLU A 176 -0.21 30.30 31.75
N ASN A 177 0.79 29.63 31.14
CA ASN A 177 1.00 29.60 29.68
C ASN A 177 2.17 28.69 29.25
N LEU A 178 2.58 27.71 30.06
CA LEU A 178 3.69 26.80 29.71
C LEU A 178 3.32 25.32 29.74
N ALA A 179 2.02 25.00 29.69
CA ALA A 179 1.51 23.63 29.76
C ALA A 179 0.79 23.14 28.48
N GLU A 180 1.05 23.75 27.32
CA GLU A 180 0.47 23.28 26.03
C GLU A 180 1.46 22.71 25.02
N ASN A 181 2.76 22.65 25.31
CA ASN A 181 3.76 22.15 24.36
C ASN A 181 4.07 20.64 24.48
N LYS A 182 3.01 19.83 24.62
CA LYS A 182 3.06 18.35 24.62
C LYS A 182 1.98 17.74 23.71
N LYS A 183 1.60 18.44 22.64
CA LYS A 183 0.78 17.86 21.57
C LYS A 183 1.65 16.97 20.69
N SER A 184 1.08 15.83 20.31
CA SER A 184 1.68 14.74 19.53
C SER A 184 2.62 15.23 18.43
N ARG A 185 3.74 14.52 18.23
CA ARG A 185 4.54 14.59 17.01
C ARG A 185 3.59 14.34 15.83
N GLU A 186 3.10 15.42 15.22
CA GLU A 186 2.14 15.37 14.12
C GLU A 186 2.84 14.76 12.90
N ASP A 187 2.21 13.75 12.33
CA ASP A 187 2.60 13.11 11.08
C ASP A 187 2.58 14.17 9.97
N ILE A 188 3.76 14.61 9.50
CA ILE A 188 3.88 15.73 8.55
C ILE A 188 3.10 15.45 7.28
N SER A 189 3.05 14.19 6.84
CA SER A 189 2.27 13.75 5.68
C SER A 189 0.78 14.03 5.86
N LYS A 190 0.21 13.82 7.06
CA LYS A 190 -1.20 14.13 7.34
C LYS A 190 -1.46 15.63 7.36
N LYS A 191 -0.52 16.41 7.90
CA LYS A 191 -0.64 17.88 7.93
C LYS A 191 -0.66 18.44 6.51
N LEU A 192 0.28 18.03 5.67
CA LEU A 192 0.35 18.45 4.27
C LEU A 192 -0.88 17.98 3.48
N LEU A 193 -1.33 16.73 3.69
CA LEU A 193 -2.54 16.22 3.07
C LEU A 193 -3.79 17.04 3.43
N ASN A 194 -3.94 17.41 4.70
CA ASN A 194 -5.07 18.24 5.14
C ASN A 194 -5.00 19.65 4.52
N GLN A 195 -3.80 20.24 4.44
CA GLN A 195 -3.61 21.53 3.77
C GLN A 195 -3.93 21.45 2.28
N LEU A 196 -3.52 20.39 1.60
CA LEU A 196 -3.87 20.16 0.19
C LEU A 196 -5.37 20.02 0.01
N LYS A 197 -6.03 19.24 0.89
CA LYS A 197 -7.48 19.08 0.87
C LYS A 197 -8.19 20.42 1.04
N GLU A 198 -7.76 21.24 2.00
CA GLU A 198 -8.31 22.57 2.21
C GLU A 198 -8.10 23.47 0.99
N SER A 199 -6.92 23.41 0.36
CA SER A 199 -6.63 24.12 -0.89
C SER A 199 -7.58 23.72 -2.00
N MET A 200 -7.73 22.41 -2.25
CA MET A 200 -8.64 21.89 -3.29
C MET A 200 -10.10 22.30 -3.05
N ILE A 201 -10.55 22.29 -1.78
CA ILE A 201 -11.90 22.75 -1.42
C ILE A 201 -12.06 24.24 -1.71
N ASN A 202 -11.05 25.06 -1.40
CA ASN A 202 -11.07 26.50 -1.65
C ASN A 202 -11.04 26.83 -3.15
N SER A 203 -10.43 25.98 -3.97
CA SER A 203 -10.42 26.07 -5.44
C SER A 203 -11.69 25.50 -6.10
N GLU A 204 -12.74 25.21 -5.32
CA GLU A 204 -14.01 24.64 -5.79
C GLU A 204 -13.88 23.24 -6.46
N HIS A 205 -12.82 22.49 -6.15
CA HIS A 205 -12.70 21.11 -6.62
C HIS A 205 -13.63 20.16 -5.84
N ILE A 206 -14.15 19.15 -6.54
CA ILE A 206 -15.13 18.20 -6.00
C ILE A 206 -14.47 16.85 -5.67
N GLU A 207 -14.63 16.40 -4.41
CA GLU A 207 -14.17 15.07 -3.97
C GLU A 207 -14.92 13.95 -4.69
N GLY A 208 -14.19 12.98 -5.22
CA GLY A 208 -14.74 11.86 -5.98
C GLY A 208 -14.98 12.15 -7.46
N GLU A 209 -14.72 13.38 -7.91
CA GLU A 209 -14.78 13.79 -9.32
C GLU A 209 -13.42 14.31 -9.81
N GLN A 210 -12.89 15.35 -9.15
CA GLN A 210 -11.62 16.00 -9.53
C GLN A 210 -10.47 15.56 -8.62
N TYR A 211 -10.72 15.34 -7.34
CA TYR A 211 -9.73 14.79 -6.43
C TYR A 211 -10.28 13.59 -5.66
N PHE A 212 -9.40 12.69 -5.25
CA PHE A 212 -9.74 11.43 -4.63
C PHE A 212 -8.89 11.24 -3.38
N LEU A 213 -9.58 10.91 -2.30
CA LEU A 213 -8.99 10.47 -1.04
C LEU A 213 -9.44 9.05 -0.76
N ASN A 214 -8.84 8.38 0.21
CA ASN A 214 -9.29 7.05 0.62
C ASN A 214 -10.79 7.05 1.02
N SER A 215 -11.26 8.15 1.65
CA SER A 215 -12.66 8.39 2.01
C SER A 215 -13.62 8.45 0.82
N SER A 216 -13.11 8.70 -0.38
CA SER A 216 -13.94 8.80 -1.58
C SER A 216 -14.44 7.43 -2.04
N PHE A 217 -13.90 6.31 -1.54
CA PHE A 217 -14.18 4.96 -2.05
C PHE A 217 -14.89 4.06 -1.04
N GLU A 218 -15.65 3.08 -1.54
CA GLU A 218 -16.19 1.99 -0.72
C GLU A 218 -15.08 1.08 -0.20
N ALA A 219 -15.32 0.39 0.92
CA ALA A 219 -14.31 -0.37 1.68
C ALA A 219 -13.45 -1.34 0.85
N ASP A 220 -14.00 -1.96 -0.19
CA ASP A 220 -13.26 -2.89 -1.04
C ASP A 220 -12.33 -2.18 -2.03
N LYS A 221 -12.71 -0.98 -2.49
CA LYS A 221 -11.92 -0.14 -3.39
C LYS A 221 -10.93 0.74 -2.64
N SER A 222 -11.27 1.14 -1.42
CA SER A 222 -10.40 1.93 -0.54
C SER A 222 -9.10 1.18 -0.20
N LYS A 223 -9.14 -0.16 -0.12
CA LYS A 223 -7.95 -1.03 0.05
C LYS A 223 -7.01 -1.01 -1.15
N LEU A 224 -7.49 -0.63 -2.33
CA LEU A 224 -6.70 -0.51 -3.57
C LEU A 224 -6.14 0.91 -3.76
N PHE A 225 -6.68 1.89 -3.04
CA PHE A 225 -6.20 3.27 -3.05
C PHE A 225 -5.02 3.41 -2.09
N LEU A 226 -3.84 3.03 -2.59
CA LEU A 226 -2.61 2.87 -1.80
C LEU A 226 -1.84 4.18 -1.58
N CYS A 227 -2.24 5.28 -2.24
CA CYS A 227 -1.70 6.63 -2.07
C CYS A 227 -2.56 7.46 -1.11
N GLU A 228 -2.02 8.58 -0.64
CA GLU A 228 -2.75 9.50 0.23
C GLU A 228 -3.79 10.35 -0.53
N ALA A 229 -3.47 10.81 -1.74
CA ALA A 229 -4.38 11.57 -2.58
C ALA A 229 -4.15 11.30 -4.08
N ALA A 230 -5.17 11.55 -4.89
CA ALA A 230 -5.03 11.65 -6.34
C ALA A 230 -5.82 12.84 -6.86
N PHE A 231 -5.32 13.50 -7.89
CA PHE A 231 -5.93 14.69 -8.48
C PHE A 231 -5.98 14.57 -10.00
N LEU A 232 -7.09 14.97 -10.60
CA LEU A 232 -7.32 14.96 -12.03
C LEU A 232 -7.25 16.39 -12.57
N GLN A 233 -6.35 16.62 -13.52
CA GLN A 233 -6.27 17.86 -14.27
C GLN A 233 -5.83 17.57 -15.69
N ASP A 234 -6.50 18.20 -16.66
CA ASP A 234 -6.22 18.07 -18.10
C ASP A 234 -6.09 16.61 -18.57
N GLU A 235 -7.02 15.75 -18.14
CA GLU A 235 -7.05 14.31 -18.44
C GLU A 235 -5.84 13.52 -17.92
N ASN A 236 -4.98 14.12 -17.10
CA ASN A 236 -3.90 13.44 -16.39
C ASN A 236 -4.28 13.20 -14.92
N LEU A 237 -4.06 11.98 -14.44
CA LEU A 237 -4.24 11.62 -13.03
C LEU A 237 -2.92 11.70 -12.27
N TYR A 238 -2.79 12.69 -11.40
CA TYR A 238 -1.66 12.85 -10.49
C TYR A 238 -1.89 12.04 -9.22
N ILE A 239 -1.09 11.00 -9.00
CA ILE A 239 -1.13 10.12 -7.83
C ILE A 239 -0.10 10.65 -6.84
N LEU A 240 -0.56 11.21 -5.72
CA LEU A 240 0.28 11.92 -4.75
C LEU A 240 0.58 11.01 -3.56
N ASP A 241 1.85 10.65 -3.37
CA ASP A 241 2.30 9.85 -2.22
C ASP A 241 3.15 10.71 -1.28
N PHE A 242 2.66 10.85 -0.04
CA PHE A 242 3.24 11.72 0.98
C PHE A 242 4.09 10.96 1.99
N LYS A 243 4.15 9.62 1.94
CA LYS A 243 4.89 8.83 2.93
C LYS A 243 6.39 9.15 2.93
N GLY A 244 6.93 9.58 1.79
CA GLY A 244 8.29 10.10 1.66
C GLY A 244 8.61 11.25 2.62
N CYS A 245 7.68 12.18 2.84
CA CYS A 245 7.85 13.34 3.72
C CYS A 245 8.21 12.91 5.15
N ASN A 246 7.61 11.84 5.66
CA ASN A 246 7.92 11.35 7.01
C ASN A 246 9.37 10.84 7.12
N PHE A 247 9.89 10.18 6.09
CA PHE A 247 11.27 9.68 6.11
C PHE A 247 12.28 10.83 6.10
N LEU A 248 11.98 11.86 5.31
CA LEU A 248 12.81 13.05 5.18
C LEU A 248 12.74 13.93 6.44
N ASP A 249 11.55 14.10 7.03
CA ASP A 249 11.35 14.81 8.28
C ASP A 249 12.08 14.12 9.45
N GLU A 250 12.00 12.79 9.55
CA GLU A 250 12.78 12.02 10.53
C GLU A 250 14.29 12.24 10.38
N TYR A 251 14.81 12.28 9.15
CA TYR A 251 16.21 12.60 8.88
C TYR A 251 16.55 14.04 9.30
N ASN A 252 15.69 15.00 8.94
CA ASN A 252 15.88 16.41 9.20
C ASN A 252 15.92 16.71 10.71
N GLN A 253 15.05 16.07 11.48
CA GLN A 253 14.96 16.22 12.94
C GLN A 253 16.04 15.44 13.72
N SER A 254 16.79 14.53 13.09
CA SER A 254 17.81 13.75 13.80
C SER A 254 19.04 14.59 14.15
N ALA A 255 19.46 14.51 15.41
CA ALA A 255 20.73 15.08 15.88
C ALA A 255 21.95 14.30 15.36
N ASP A 256 21.82 12.98 15.15
CA ASP A 256 22.86 12.15 14.54
C ASP A 256 22.54 11.93 13.05
N LYS A 257 23.20 12.73 12.19
CA LYS A 257 23.01 12.68 10.74
C LYS A 257 23.58 11.42 10.11
N SER A 258 24.60 10.79 10.69
CA SER A 258 25.23 9.58 10.12
C SER A 258 24.33 8.36 10.29
N SER A 259 23.77 8.17 11.50
CA SER A 259 22.80 7.12 11.76
C SER A 259 21.49 7.35 11.00
N ALA A 260 21.01 8.61 10.96
CA ALA A 260 19.80 8.97 10.24
C ALA A 260 19.93 8.76 8.73
N GLN A 261 21.09 9.05 8.13
CA GLN A 261 21.32 8.81 6.71
C GLN A 261 21.16 7.33 6.36
N LYS A 262 21.78 6.43 7.14
CA LYS A 262 21.65 4.97 6.92
C LYS A 262 20.19 4.51 7.06
N SER A 263 19.45 5.08 8.00
CA SER A 263 18.03 4.77 8.19
C SER A 263 17.17 5.27 7.02
N LEU A 264 17.44 6.50 6.56
CA LEU A 264 16.78 7.10 5.39
C LEU A 264 17.03 6.24 4.14
N GLU A 265 18.28 5.88 3.87
CA GLU A 265 18.66 5.03 2.74
C GLU A 265 17.90 3.69 2.76
N GLN A 266 17.87 2.99 3.89
CA GLN A 266 17.15 1.72 4.02
C GLN A 266 15.64 1.85 3.80
N LYS A 267 15.04 2.97 4.24
CA LYS A 267 13.60 3.24 4.05
C LYS A 267 13.30 3.58 2.59
N LEU A 268 14.11 4.46 1.99
CA LEU A 268 13.96 4.88 0.60
C LEU A 268 14.21 3.73 -0.39
N ASP A 269 15.21 2.88 -0.19
CA ASP A 269 15.46 1.73 -1.09
C ASP A 269 14.23 0.83 -1.22
N LYS A 270 13.56 0.51 -0.10
CA LYS A 270 12.33 -0.29 -0.12
C LYS A 270 11.16 0.46 -0.73
N TYR A 271 11.08 1.76 -0.47
CA TYR A 271 9.94 2.57 -0.84
C TYR A 271 9.96 3.00 -2.32
N VAL A 272 11.13 3.33 -2.87
CA VAL A 272 11.31 3.55 -4.32
C VAL A 272 10.96 2.28 -5.09
N ALA A 273 11.43 1.12 -4.65
CA ALA A 273 11.06 -0.16 -5.26
C ALA A 273 9.55 -0.46 -5.17
N TYR A 274 8.89 0.02 -4.11
CA TYR A 274 7.45 -0.10 -3.94
C TYR A 274 6.68 0.82 -4.91
N LEU A 275 7.04 2.10 -5.00
CA LEU A 275 6.40 3.07 -5.91
C LEU A 275 6.63 2.71 -7.38
N GLY A 276 7.84 2.25 -7.73
CA GLY A 276 8.18 1.80 -9.09
C GLY A 276 7.52 0.48 -9.50
N ASN A 277 6.82 -0.21 -8.60
CA ASN A 277 6.12 -1.45 -8.92
C ASN A 277 4.85 -1.16 -9.74
N PRO A 278 4.69 -1.74 -10.95
CA PRO A 278 3.49 -1.53 -11.77
C PRO A 278 2.17 -1.85 -11.04
N LYS A 279 2.20 -2.81 -10.10
CA LYS A 279 1.01 -3.20 -9.31
C LYS A 279 0.51 -2.09 -8.40
N TYR A 280 1.40 -1.21 -7.92
CA TYR A 280 1.01 -0.06 -7.09
C TYR A 280 0.12 0.89 -7.89
N ARG A 281 0.59 1.31 -9.06
CA ARG A 281 -0.16 2.13 -10.00
C ARG A 281 -1.47 1.46 -10.43
N GLU A 282 -1.40 0.20 -10.88
CA GLU A 282 -2.59 -0.54 -11.32
C GLU A 282 -3.68 -0.66 -10.25
N ALA A 283 -3.31 -0.81 -8.97
CA ALA A 283 -4.27 -0.86 -7.87
C ALA A 283 -5.02 0.47 -7.72
N ILE A 284 -4.28 1.59 -7.73
CA ILE A 284 -4.85 2.93 -7.62
C ILE A 284 -5.75 3.24 -8.82
N LEU A 285 -5.31 2.92 -10.03
CA LEU A 285 -6.13 3.11 -11.24
C LEU A 285 -7.43 2.29 -11.18
N LYS A 286 -7.40 1.06 -10.64
CA LYS A 286 -8.63 0.26 -10.42
C LYS A 286 -9.58 0.88 -9.39
N ALA A 287 -9.05 1.56 -8.38
CA ALA A 287 -9.87 2.31 -7.43
C ALA A 287 -10.50 3.53 -8.10
N VAL A 288 -9.71 4.38 -8.75
CA VAL A 288 -10.19 5.61 -9.40
C VAL A 288 -11.16 5.32 -10.54
N ASN A 289 -10.90 4.30 -11.37
CA ASN A 289 -11.81 3.87 -12.44
C ASN A 289 -13.20 3.44 -11.94
N SER A 290 -13.34 3.05 -10.66
CA SER A 290 -14.66 2.74 -10.09
C SER A 290 -15.57 3.97 -9.97
N LYS A 291 -15.02 5.18 -10.12
CA LYS A 291 -15.75 6.46 -10.14
C LYS A 291 -16.18 6.89 -11.54
N ASN A 292 -15.91 6.09 -12.59
CA ASN A 292 -16.22 6.40 -13.99
C ASN A 292 -15.59 7.72 -14.49
N VAL A 293 -14.47 8.11 -13.91
CA VAL A 293 -13.70 9.30 -14.28
C VAL A 293 -12.80 8.94 -15.47
N LYS A 294 -12.67 9.86 -16.43
CA LYS A 294 -11.82 9.68 -17.61
C LYS A 294 -10.47 10.37 -17.43
N PHE A 295 -9.40 9.65 -17.72
CA PHE A 295 -8.03 10.15 -17.79
C PHE A 295 -7.24 9.30 -18.81
N GLU A 296 -6.26 9.91 -19.47
CA GLU A 296 -5.40 9.25 -20.47
C GLU A 296 -4.11 8.73 -19.83
N THR A 297 -3.52 9.53 -18.95
CA THR A 297 -2.26 9.23 -18.28
C THR A 297 -2.42 9.27 -16.77
N GLY A 298 -1.44 8.68 -16.08
CA GLY A 298 -1.45 8.64 -14.63
C GLY A 298 -0.03 8.62 -14.11
N ASP A 299 0.39 9.69 -13.46
CA ASP A 299 1.75 9.91 -12.98
C ASP A 299 1.81 9.71 -11.47
N ILE A 300 2.82 8.99 -10.99
CA ILE A 300 3.11 8.91 -9.56
C ILE A 300 4.01 10.09 -9.21
N ILE A 301 3.60 10.87 -8.22
CA ILE A 301 4.38 11.95 -7.65
C ILE A 301 4.80 11.57 -6.24
N PHE A 302 6.10 11.48 -6.04
CA PHE A 302 6.73 11.50 -4.73
C PHE A 302 6.74 12.95 -4.24
N VAL A 303 5.91 13.24 -3.23
CA VAL A 303 5.80 14.60 -2.69
C VAL A 303 6.91 14.83 -1.67
N VAL A 304 7.53 16.00 -1.74
CA VAL A 304 8.47 16.50 -0.72
C VAL A 304 7.96 17.80 -0.11
N ALA A 305 8.35 18.10 1.12
CA ALA A 305 7.89 19.30 1.82
C ALA A 305 8.55 20.58 1.28
N SER A 306 9.76 20.51 0.72
CA SER A 306 10.50 21.68 0.22
C SER A 306 11.61 21.33 -0.76
N GLU A 307 12.12 22.33 -1.49
CA GLU A 307 13.30 22.24 -2.36
C GLU A 307 14.56 21.69 -1.67
N SER A 308 14.71 21.98 -0.37
CA SER A 308 15.85 21.48 0.40
C SER A 308 15.87 19.94 0.48
N GLU A 309 14.70 19.30 0.43
CA GLU A 309 14.57 17.85 0.40
C GLU A 309 14.87 17.26 -0.97
N ILE A 310 14.59 17.99 -2.06
CA ILE A 310 15.04 17.59 -3.41
C ILE A 310 16.56 17.56 -3.45
N THR A 311 17.21 18.61 -2.92
CA THR A 311 18.69 18.68 -2.84
C THR A 311 19.25 17.52 -2.00
N LEU A 312 18.56 17.13 -0.93
CA LEU A 312 18.94 15.96 -0.13
C LEU A 312 18.82 14.65 -0.93
N LEU A 313 17.71 14.45 -1.65
CA LEU A 313 17.52 13.29 -2.52
C LEU A 313 18.56 13.23 -3.64
N GLU A 314 18.96 14.37 -4.19
CA GLU A 314 20.03 14.47 -5.19
C GLU A 314 21.38 14.05 -4.58
N SER A 315 21.76 14.63 -3.44
CA SER A 315 23.04 14.33 -2.76
C SER A 315 23.17 12.87 -2.30
N THR A 316 22.04 12.19 -2.11
CA THR A 316 21.98 10.77 -1.70
C THR A 316 21.76 9.81 -2.88
N GLY A 317 21.60 10.34 -4.10
CA GLY A 317 21.39 9.56 -5.33
C GLY A 317 19.99 8.94 -5.46
N TYR A 318 19.01 9.37 -4.67
CA TYR A 318 17.63 8.88 -4.75
C TYR A 318 16.76 9.64 -5.75
N LEU A 319 17.14 10.88 -6.09
CA LEU A 319 16.49 11.64 -7.18
C LEU A 319 16.50 10.83 -8.48
N GLU A 320 17.69 10.41 -8.93
CA GLU A 320 17.87 9.61 -10.14
C GLU A 320 17.18 8.24 -10.05
N LYS A 321 17.18 7.59 -8.87
CA LYS A 321 16.50 6.29 -8.67
C LYS A 321 14.98 6.41 -8.82
N LEU A 322 14.39 7.49 -8.32
CA LEU A 322 12.94 7.75 -8.44
C LEU A 322 12.57 8.01 -9.90
N GLU A 323 13.33 8.85 -10.60
CA GLU A 323 13.13 9.15 -12.02
C GLU A 323 13.27 7.89 -12.89
N ASN A 324 14.31 7.08 -12.67
CA ASN A 324 14.51 5.79 -13.35
C ASN A 324 13.37 4.78 -13.09
N SER A 325 12.61 4.98 -12.02
CA SER A 325 11.43 4.18 -11.66
C SER A 325 10.12 4.74 -12.22
N ASN A 326 10.18 5.76 -13.10
CA ASN A 326 9.04 6.53 -13.60
C ASN A 326 8.21 7.20 -12.48
N VAL A 327 8.85 7.62 -11.40
CA VAL A 327 8.23 8.40 -10.33
C VAL A 327 8.69 9.84 -10.47
N LYS A 328 7.74 10.76 -10.66
CA LYS A 328 8.00 12.20 -10.67
C LYS A 328 8.17 12.69 -9.24
N ILE A 329 8.87 13.80 -9.07
CA ILE A 329 9.04 14.45 -7.77
C ILE A 329 8.49 15.87 -7.91
N ALA A 330 7.77 16.32 -6.89
CA ALA A 330 7.29 17.68 -6.81
C ALA A 330 7.30 18.14 -5.36
N THR A 331 7.57 19.41 -5.15
CA THR A 331 7.41 20.04 -3.84
C THR A 331 5.93 20.21 -3.52
N PHE A 332 5.63 20.33 -2.22
CA PHE A 332 4.27 20.60 -1.78
C PHE A 332 3.70 21.90 -2.37
N GLU A 333 4.53 22.93 -2.56
CA GLU A 333 4.13 24.21 -3.16
C GLU A 333 3.73 24.02 -4.62
N GLU A 334 4.51 23.27 -5.41
CA GLU A 334 4.16 22.93 -6.79
C GLU A 334 2.85 22.12 -6.88
N ILE A 335 2.61 21.22 -5.91
CA ILE A 335 1.34 20.48 -5.84
C ILE A 335 0.17 21.39 -5.47
N ILE A 336 0.38 22.39 -4.62
CA ILE A 336 -0.66 23.38 -4.32
C ILE A 336 -0.97 24.18 -5.58
N ASP A 337 0.04 24.69 -6.27
CA ASP A 337 -0.11 25.46 -7.51
C ASP A 337 -0.82 24.66 -8.62
N LEU A 338 -0.60 23.34 -8.67
CA LEU A 338 -1.30 22.44 -9.58
C LEU A 338 -2.82 22.39 -9.32
N THR A 339 -3.24 22.65 -8.08
CA THR A 339 -4.62 22.52 -7.57
C THR A 339 -5.33 23.85 -7.33
N LEU A 340 -4.71 24.95 -7.75
CA LEU A 340 -5.31 26.28 -7.83
C LEU A 340 -5.81 26.54 -9.26
#